data_AF-A0A496XQA5-F1
#
_entry.id   AF-A0A496XQA5-F1
#
_cell.length_a   1.000
_cell.length_b   1.000
_cell.length_c   1.000
_cell.angle_alpha   90.00
_cell.angle_beta   90.00
_cell.angle_gamma   90.00
#
_symmetry.space_group_name_H-M   'P 1'
#
loop_
_entity.id
_entity.type
_entity.pdbx_description
1 polymer ?
#
loop_
_entity_poly.entity_id
_entity_poly.type
_entity_poly.pdbx_seq_one_letter_code
_entity_poly.pdbx_strand_id
1 'polypeptide(L)'
;MKKTLLREFSYYVFYNLITLVSITILVSLITFFHFLLDHPIETIESWLFDNGWGLIITSKLIALYMIMKVYILNKNEKPTLKRLVWKHFIGPKKEIIPILITYVALFFLLDRINLIDHPEYEVSQVIKSFFYGLIFYLSDLFLLAQVSIDKKNIKNFIYPFIFIITSKLSFLLITVSDEKGQIFSLITYFNMMLLMFLSGANRGNRFSLLAPLIFLAVYICPLISFFGLDPVWGDSQAVLTLDIVNYSKNYVILSLLILCYLYLKKIKFKEKYGVG
;
A
#
# COMPACT_ATOMS: atom_id res chain seq x y z
N MET A 1 -23.32 4.30 -15.37
CA MET A 1 -22.08 4.92 -14.83
C MET A 1 -21.94 4.73 -13.32
N LYS A 2 -22.94 5.08 -12.49
CA LYS A 2 -22.94 4.81 -11.04
C LYS A 2 -22.83 3.31 -10.68
N LYS A 3 -23.55 2.44 -11.41
CA LYS A 3 -23.60 0.98 -11.15
C LYS A 3 -22.24 0.27 -11.27
N THR A 4 -21.36 0.67 -12.21
CA THR A 4 -20.05 0.01 -12.39
C THR A 4 -19.04 0.42 -11.32
N LEU A 5 -19.00 1.71 -10.98
CA LEU A 5 -18.12 2.23 -9.93
C LEU A 5 -18.53 1.72 -8.55
N LEU A 6 -19.83 1.69 -8.25
CA LEU A 6 -20.34 1.11 -6.99
C LEU A 6 -19.99 -0.37 -6.85
N ARG A 7 -20.06 -1.14 -7.95
CA ARG A 7 -19.67 -2.55 -7.97
C ARG A 7 -18.17 -2.75 -7.74
N GLU A 8 -17.34 -1.92 -8.36
CA GLU A 8 -15.89 -1.94 -8.17
C GLU A 8 -15.51 -1.56 -6.74
N PHE A 9 -16.18 -0.55 -6.19
CA PHE A 9 -16.08 -0.17 -4.79
C PHE A 9 -16.51 -1.31 -3.86
N SER A 10 -17.63 -1.99 -4.16
CA SER A 10 -18.08 -3.11 -3.33
C SER A 10 -17.09 -4.27 -3.31
N TYR A 11 -16.38 -4.54 -4.40
CA TYR A 11 -15.30 -5.54 -4.38
C TYR A 11 -14.16 -5.13 -3.47
N TYR A 12 -13.78 -3.85 -3.47
CA TYR A 12 -12.73 -3.35 -2.60
C TYR A 12 -13.16 -3.39 -1.13
N VAL A 13 -14.35 -2.91 -0.79
CA VAL A 13 -14.88 -3.00 0.58
C VAL A 13 -14.96 -4.45 1.03
N PHE A 14 -15.46 -5.35 0.18
CA PHE A 14 -15.57 -6.77 0.49
C PHE A 14 -14.20 -7.43 0.69
N TYR A 15 -13.17 -7.04 -0.08
CA TYR A 15 -11.80 -7.50 0.14
C TYR A 15 -11.28 -7.16 1.55
N ASN A 16 -11.48 -5.92 2.00
CA ASN A 16 -11.03 -5.51 3.33
C ASN A 16 -11.83 -6.18 4.45
N LEU A 17 -13.14 -6.35 4.25
CA LEU A 17 -13.99 -7.10 5.19
C LEU A 17 -13.53 -8.56 5.31
N ILE A 18 -13.24 -9.23 4.19
CA ILE A 18 -12.72 -10.60 4.23
C ILE A 18 -11.34 -10.63 4.90
N THR A 19 -10.47 -9.65 4.62
CA THR A 19 -9.15 -9.54 5.26
C THR A 19 -9.32 -9.45 6.78
N LEU A 20 -10.21 -8.57 7.24
CA LEU A 20 -10.54 -8.39 8.66
C LEU A 20 -11.05 -9.70 9.30
N VAL A 21 -12.06 -10.32 8.69
CA VAL A 21 -12.61 -11.58 9.20
C VAL A 21 -11.53 -12.67 9.23
N SER A 22 -10.69 -12.74 8.20
CA SER A 22 -9.63 -13.75 8.10
C SER A 22 -8.56 -13.54 9.18
N ILE A 23 -8.12 -12.30 9.44
CA ILE A 23 -7.14 -12.04 10.50
C ILE A 23 -7.72 -12.35 11.87
N THR A 24 -8.98 -11.98 12.14
CA THR A 24 -9.64 -12.29 13.41
C THR A 24 -9.75 -13.80 13.63
N ILE A 25 -10.15 -14.57 12.61
CA ILE A 25 -10.21 -16.04 12.71
C ILE A 25 -8.82 -16.61 13.00
N LEU A 26 -7.78 -16.17 12.29
CA LEU A 26 -6.42 -16.66 12.49
C LEU A 26 -5.91 -16.37 13.91
N VAL A 27 -6.05 -15.13 14.38
CA VAL A 27 -5.63 -14.72 15.73
C VAL A 27 -6.40 -15.50 16.79
N SER A 28 -7.72 -15.63 16.66
CA SER A 28 -8.55 -16.38 17.61
C SER A 28 -8.18 -17.87 17.67
N LEU A 29 -7.93 -18.50 16.51
CA LEU A 29 -7.51 -19.92 16.47
C LEU A 29 -6.16 -20.12 17.16
N ILE A 30 -5.19 -19.27 16.84
CA ILE A 30 -3.84 -19.35 17.41
C ILE A 30 -3.89 -19.12 18.92
N THR A 31 -4.60 -18.07 19.35
CA THR A 31 -4.78 -17.74 20.77
C THR A 31 -5.45 -18.88 21.52
N PHE A 32 -6.50 -19.48 20.94
CA PHE A 32 -7.17 -20.66 21.51
C PHE A 32 -6.21 -21.83 21.72
N PHE A 33 -5.38 -22.17 20.73
CA PHE A 33 -4.40 -23.25 20.87
C PHE A 33 -3.32 -22.93 21.90
N HIS A 34 -2.87 -21.68 22.02
CA HIS A 34 -1.92 -21.31 23.05
C HIS A 34 -2.52 -21.41 24.46
N PHE A 35 -3.77 -20.99 24.63
CA PHE A 35 -4.48 -21.20 25.90
C PHE A 35 -4.72 -22.68 26.21
N LEU A 36 -4.99 -23.51 25.20
CA LEU A 36 -5.13 -24.96 25.39
C LEU A 36 -3.83 -25.62 25.87
N LEU A 37 -2.67 -25.00 25.57
CA LEU A 37 -1.35 -25.43 26.00
C LEU A 37 -0.90 -24.77 27.32
N ASP A 38 -1.82 -24.09 28.03
CA ASP A 38 -1.55 -23.34 29.26
C ASP A 38 -0.45 -22.27 29.12
N HIS A 39 -0.27 -21.69 27.92
CA HIS A 39 0.64 -20.56 27.76
C HIS A 39 0.05 -19.29 28.39
N PRO A 40 0.88 -18.48 29.10
CA PRO A 40 0.43 -17.22 29.68
C PRO A 40 0.18 -16.17 28.59
N ILE A 41 -0.63 -15.16 28.91
CA ILE A 41 -1.07 -14.14 27.95
C ILE A 41 0.12 -13.39 27.32
N GLU A 42 1.17 -13.13 28.09
CA GLU A 42 2.37 -12.42 27.63
C GLU A 42 3.09 -13.20 26.53
N THR A 43 3.16 -14.53 26.65
CA THR A 43 3.74 -15.39 25.62
C THR A 43 2.90 -15.35 24.34
N ILE A 44 1.58 -15.29 24.46
CA ILE A 44 0.67 -15.18 23.31
C ILE A 44 0.85 -13.84 22.61
N GLU A 45 0.90 -12.75 23.37
CA GLU A 45 1.12 -11.41 22.83
C GLU A 45 2.46 -11.29 22.11
N SER A 46 3.55 -11.80 22.72
CA SER A 46 4.87 -11.85 22.08
C SER A 46 4.82 -12.65 20.78
N TRP A 47 4.20 -13.83 20.79
CA TRP A 47 4.10 -14.66 19.59
C TRP A 47 3.31 -13.95 18.48
N LEU A 48 2.20 -13.31 18.82
CA LEU A 48 1.37 -12.56 17.89
C LEU A 48 2.12 -11.35 17.31
N PHE A 49 2.94 -10.68 18.12
CA PHE A 49 3.81 -9.59 17.68
C PHE A 49 4.88 -10.08 16.69
N ASP A 50 5.62 -11.13 17.05
CA ASP A 50 6.68 -11.71 16.23
C ASP A 50 6.16 -12.22 14.88
N ASN A 51 4.93 -12.76 14.86
CA ASN A 51 4.29 -13.32 13.67
C ASN A 51 3.29 -12.37 13.01
N GLY A 52 3.16 -11.14 13.48
CA GLY A 52 2.11 -10.20 13.06
C GLY A 52 2.06 -10.01 11.54
N TRP A 53 3.20 -9.74 10.91
CA TRP A 53 3.29 -9.63 9.45
C TRP A 53 2.80 -10.87 8.72
N GLY A 54 3.21 -12.06 9.18
CA GLY A 54 2.81 -13.33 8.61
C GLY A 54 1.29 -13.50 8.64
N LEU A 55 0.66 -13.18 9.77
CA LEU A 55 -0.79 -13.27 9.93
C LEU A 55 -1.54 -12.30 8.99
N ILE A 56 -1.08 -11.05 8.91
CA ILE A 56 -1.70 -10.00 8.08
C ILE A 56 -1.59 -10.33 6.59
N ILE A 57 -0.42 -10.77 6.15
CA ILE A 57 -0.22 -11.14 4.75
C ILE A 57 -1.05 -12.37 4.41
N THR A 58 -1.09 -13.36 5.30
CA THR A 58 -1.91 -14.56 5.09
C THR A 58 -3.38 -14.20 4.96
N SER A 59 -3.91 -13.33 5.85
CA SER A 59 -5.30 -12.88 5.78
C SER A 59 -5.62 -12.12 4.48
N LYS A 60 -4.71 -11.26 4.03
CA LYS A 60 -4.83 -10.55 2.75
C LYS A 60 -4.77 -11.47 1.54
N LEU A 61 -3.93 -12.49 1.55
CA LEU A 61 -3.83 -13.47 0.47
C LEU A 61 -5.09 -14.35 0.40
N ILE A 62 -5.63 -14.75 1.55
CA ILE A 62 -6.94 -15.44 1.66
C ILE A 62 -8.05 -14.56 1.07
N ALA A 63 -8.10 -13.28 1.45
CA ALA A 63 -9.07 -12.33 0.93
C ALA A 63 -8.92 -12.11 -0.58
N LEU A 64 -7.69 -11.96 -1.07
CA LEU A 64 -7.41 -11.78 -2.49
C LEU A 64 -7.86 -13.00 -3.29
N TYR A 65 -7.57 -14.20 -2.78
CA TYR A 65 -8.01 -15.45 -3.39
C TYR A 65 -9.54 -15.52 -3.49
N MET A 66 -10.26 -15.25 -2.40
CA MET A 66 -11.73 -15.25 -2.40
C MET A 66 -12.31 -14.22 -3.37
N ILE A 67 -11.80 -12.98 -3.36
CA ILE A 67 -12.28 -11.92 -4.26
C ILE A 67 -12.03 -12.27 -5.71
N MET A 68 -10.88 -12.85 -6.03
CA MET A 68 -10.59 -13.29 -7.39
C MET A 68 -11.56 -14.37 -7.87
N LYS A 69 -11.98 -15.29 -6.99
CA LYS A 69 -13.03 -16.28 -7.31
C LYS A 69 -14.38 -15.61 -7.56
N VAL A 70 -14.80 -14.68 -6.70
CA VAL A 70 -16.06 -13.94 -6.87
C VAL A 70 -16.05 -13.09 -8.14
N TYR A 71 -14.91 -12.53 -8.51
CA TYR A 71 -14.76 -11.76 -9.74
C TYR A 71 -14.86 -12.64 -11.00
N ILE A 72 -14.24 -13.82 -10.99
CA ILE A 72 -14.35 -14.82 -12.08
C ILE A 72 -15.82 -15.20 -12.31
N LEU A 73 -16.56 -15.48 -11.22
CA LEU A 73 -17.97 -15.84 -11.29
C LEU A 73 -18.84 -14.72 -11.89
N ASN A 74 -18.52 -13.46 -11.60
CA ASN A 74 -19.34 -12.32 -12.05
C ASN A 74 -19.04 -11.84 -13.46
N LYS A 75 -17.81 -12.00 -13.96
CA LYS A 75 -17.43 -11.47 -15.29
C LYS A 75 -17.41 -12.50 -16.40
N ASN A 76 -17.60 -13.80 -16.13
CA ASN A 76 -17.49 -14.93 -17.07
C ASN A 76 -16.17 -15.01 -17.86
N GLU A 77 -15.28 -14.02 -17.74
CA GLU A 77 -13.89 -14.10 -18.11
C GLU A 77 -13.12 -14.75 -16.98
N LYS A 78 -12.17 -15.64 -17.31
CA LYS A 78 -11.14 -16.10 -16.38
C LYS A 78 -9.96 -15.13 -16.43
N PRO A 79 -9.90 -14.05 -15.62
CA PRO A 79 -8.66 -13.30 -15.47
C PRO A 79 -7.63 -14.23 -14.84
N THR A 80 -6.70 -14.74 -15.65
CA THR A 80 -5.51 -15.38 -15.13
C THR A 80 -4.57 -14.31 -14.60
N LEU A 81 -3.89 -14.61 -13.50
CA LEU A 81 -2.89 -13.72 -12.88
C LEU A 81 -1.82 -13.33 -13.93
N LYS A 82 -1.45 -14.27 -14.81
CA LYS A 82 -0.60 -14.04 -15.98
C LYS A 82 -1.14 -12.93 -16.91
N ARG A 83 -2.42 -12.97 -17.29
CA ARG A 83 -3.04 -11.95 -18.16
C ARG A 83 -3.07 -10.58 -17.49
N LEU A 84 -3.30 -10.55 -16.18
CA LEU A 84 -3.28 -9.32 -15.39
C LEU A 84 -1.89 -8.69 -15.35
N VAL A 85 -0.87 -9.49 -15.04
CA VAL A 85 0.52 -9.04 -15.03
C VAL A 85 0.88 -8.52 -16.42
N TRP A 86 0.75 -9.33 -17.48
CA TRP A 86 1.13 -8.94 -18.83
C TRP A 86 0.43 -7.66 -19.34
N LYS A 87 -0.85 -7.47 -18.99
CA LYS A 87 -1.62 -6.30 -19.44
C LYS A 87 -1.23 -5.01 -18.72
N HIS A 88 -0.78 -5.10 -17.47
CA HIS A 88 -0.56 -3.94 -16.60
C HIS A 88 0.91 -3.71 -16.23
N PHE A 89 1.83 -4.64 -16.52
CA PHE A 89 3.27 -4.49 -16.27
C PHE A 89 3.94 -3.64 -17.37
N ILE A 90 3.49 -2.39 -17.49
CA ILE A 90 3.98 -1.44 -18.48
C ILE A 90 4.99 -0.52 -17.80
N GLY A 91 6.23 -0.43 -18.29
CA GLY A 91 7.31 0.30 -17.58
C GLY A 91 7.01 1.77 -17.33
N PRO A 92 7.51 2.41 -16.26
CA PRO A 92 7.12 3.77 -15.90
C PRO A 92 7.41 4.78 -17.01
N LYS A 93 6.66 5.88 -17.03
CA LYS A 93 7.01 7.03 -17.88
C LYS A 93 8.26 7.72 -17.34
N LYS A 94 9.00 8.41 -18.23
CA LYS A 94 10.22 9.15 -17.85
C LYS A 94 9.94 10.20 -16.77
N GLU A 95 8.74 10.76 -16.71
CA GLU A 95 8.35 11.74 -15.67
C GLU A 95 8.24 11.16 -14.26
N ILE A 96 8.16 9.83 -14.11
CA ILE A 96 8.10 9.19 -12.78
C ILE A 96 9.48 9.18 -12.12
N ILE A 97 10.55 9.10 -12.91
CA ILE A 97 11.92 9.09 -12.41
C ILE A 97 12.26 10.36 -11.62
N PRO A 98 12.08 11.59 -12.15
CA PRO A 98 12.38 12.79 -11.38
C PRO A 98 11.46 12.93 -10.16
N ILE A 99 10.20 12.46 -10.22
CA ILE A 99 9.32 12.45 -9.06
C ILE A 99 9.90 11.54 -7.97
N LEU A 100 10.27 10.31 -8.31
CA LEU A 100 10.89 9.36 -7.37
C LEU A 100 12.17 9.95 -6.77
N ILE A 101 13.05 10.53 -7.59
CA ILE A 101 14.28 11.17 -7.12
C ILE A 101 13.95 12.31 -6.16
N THR A 102 12.96 13.15 -6.46
CA THR A 102 12.55 14.24 -5.57
C THR A 102 12.03 13.72 -4.24
N TYR A 103 11.24 12.64 -4.20
CA TYR A 103 10.77 12.05 -2.94
C TYR A 103 11.91 11.50 -2.10
N VAL A 104 12.82 10.73 -2.73
CA VAL A 104 13.99 10.18 -2.05
C VAL A 104 14.89 11.30 -1.54
N ALA A 105 15.16 12.32 -2.37
CA ALA A 105 15.99 13.46 -1.98
C ALA A 105 15.35 14.27 -0.84
N LEU A 106 14.05 14.56 -0.91
CA LEU A 106 13.36 15.28 0.16
C LEU A 106 13.35 14.50 1.46
N PHE A 107 13.26 13.18 1.39
CA PHE A 107 13.42 12.31 2.55
C PHE A 107 14.76 12.51 3.25
N PHE A 108 15.86 12.43 2.52
CA PHE A 108 17.18 12.66 3.11
C PHE A 108 17.45 14.13 3.49
N LEU A 109 16.75 15.10 2.91
CA LEU A 109 16.97 16.52 3.18
C LEU A 109 16.13 17.07 4.33
N LEU A 110 14.88 16.60 4.47
CA LEU A 110 13.93 17.12 5.44
C LEU A 110 13.97 16.33 6.74
N ASP A 111 14.11 15.01 6.65
CA ASP A 111 14.01 14.17 7.84
C ASP A 111 15.38 14.01 8.51
N ARG A 112 15.40 14.20 9.83
CA ARG A 112 16.60 13.91 10.63
C ARG A 112 16.66 12.41 10.87
N ILE A 113 17.74 11.82 10.37
CA ILE A 113 18.02 10.39 10.50
C ILE A 113 18.95 10.22 11.69
N ASN A 114 18.46 9.51 12.71
CA ASN A 114 19.26 9.15 13.87
C ASN A 114 19.52 7.63 13.82
N LEU A 115 20.74 7.21 14.16
CA LEU A 115 21.02 5.80 14.38
C LEU A 115 20.42 5.39 15.72
N ILE A 116 19.72 4.26 15.74
CA ILE A 116 19.25 3.69 17.00
C ILE A 116 20.35 2.82 17.57
N ASP A 117 20.78 3.12 18.78
CA ASP A 117 21.65 2.24 19.55
C ASP A 117 20.79 1.11 20.15
N HIS A 118 20.31 0.21 19.30
CA HIS A 118 19.74 -1.06 19.74
C HIS A 118 20.85 -2.11 19.82
N PRO A 119 21.02 -2.79 20.97
CA PRO A 119 22.09 -3.77 21.14
C PRO A 119 21.93 -5.05 20.29
N GLU A 120 20.77 -5.29 19.66
CA GLU A 120 20.46 -6.55 18.98
C GLU A 120 19.71 -6.34 17.65
N TYR A 121 20.29 -5.53 16.76
CA TYR A 121 19.77 -5.42 15.40
C TYR A 121 20.00 -6.72 14.60
N GLU A 122 18.92 -7.33 14.13
CA GLU A 122 18.99 -8.48 13.21
C GLU A 122 18.72 -8.07 11.76
N VAL A 123 19.75 -8.19 10.89
CA VAL A 123 19.62 -8.02 9.43
C VAL A 123 18.47 -8.85 8.85
N SER A 124 18.21 -10.02 9.44
CA SER A 124 17.13 -10.92 9.03
C SER A 124 15.76 -10.25 9.11
N GLN A 125 15.53 -9.41 10.12
CA GLN A 125 14.24 -8.79 10.39
C GLN A 125 13.97 -7.60 9.46
N VAL A 126 14.99 -6.83 9.09
CA VAL A 126 14.87 -5.78 8.06
C VAL A 126 14.52 -6.37 6.70
N ILE A 127 15.18 -7.47 6.33
CA ILE A 127 14.86 -8.17 5.09
C ILE A 127 13.41 -8.67 5.13
N LYS A 128 12.99 -9.30 6.24
CA LYS A 128 11.60 -9.74 6.42
C LYS A 128 10.61 -8.58 6.32
N SER A 129 10.84 -7.48 7.05
CA SER A 129 10.00 -6.28 7.04
C SER A 129 9.87 -5.68 5.64
N PHE A 130 10.98 -5.60 4.89
CA PHE A 130 10.97 -5.14 3.49
C PHE A 130 10.05 -6.00 2.62
N PHE A 131 10.24 -7.32 2.65
CA PHE A 131 9.46 -8.25 1.83
C PHE A 131 8.00 -8.33 2.27
N TYR A 132 7.74 -8.29 3.57
CA TYR A 132 6.39 -8.28 4.11
C TYR A 132 5.63 -7.01 3.72
N GLY A 133 6.25 -5.83 3.88
CA GLY A 133 5.70 -4.57 3.37
C GLY A 133 5.43 -4.63 1.86
N LEU A 134 6.36 -5.17 1.08
CA LEU A 134 6.19 -5.32 -0.37
C LEU A 134 4.98 -6.19 -0.71
N ILE A 135 4.88 -7.40 -0.14
CA ILE A 135 3.77 -8.33 -0.40
C ILE A 135 2.44 -7.73 0.05
N PHE A 136 2.44 -7.10 1.22
CA PHE A 136 1.26 -6.48 1.82
C PHE A 136 0.62 -5.46 0.88
N TYR A 137 1.41 -4.57 0.28
CA TYR A 137 0.89 -3.55 -0.63
C TYR A 137 0.68 -4.08 -2.05
N LEU A 138 1.47 -5.07 -2.46
CA LEU A 138 1.33 -5.69 -3.77
C LEU A 138 -0.04 -6.33 -3.96
N SER A 139 -0.62 -6.95 -2.92
CA SER A 139 -1.98 -7.50 -2.98
C SER A 139 -3.03 -6.43 -3.32
N ASP A 140 -2.89 -5.23 -2.75
CA ASP A 140 -3.80 -4.13 -3.00
C ASP A 140 -3.62 -3.57 -4.42
N LEU A 141 -2.37 -3.42 -4.87
CA LEU A 141 -2.06 -2.99 -6.24
C LEU A 141 -2.66 -3.96 -7.27
N PHE A 142 -2.60 -5.27 -7.02
CA PHE A 142 -3.23 -6.27 -7.87
C PHE A 142 -4.75 -6.11 -7.95
N LEU A 143 -5.40 -5.91 -6.80
CA LEU A 143 -6.84 -5.67 -6.74
C LEU A 143 -7.22 -4.39 -7.53
N LEU A 144 -6.42 -3.33 -7.39
CA LEU A 144 -6.64 -2.07 -8.08
C LEU A 144 -6.43 -2.19 -9.59
N ALA A 145 -5.40 -2.92 -10.03
CA ALA A 145 -5.19 -3.19 -11.44
C ALA A 145 -6.39 -3.93 -12.06
N GLN A 146 -6.95 -4.90 -11.33
CA GLN A 146 -8.13 -5.66 -11.74
C GLN A 146 -9.39 -4.78 -11.85
N VAL A 147 -9.55 -3.83 -10.94
CA VAL A 147 -10.67 -2.88 -10.92
C VAL A 147 -10.52 -1.79 -12.01
N SER A 148 -9.30 -1.37 -12.32
CA SER A 148 -8.98 -0.27 -13.24
C SER A 148 -9.20 -0.55 -14.75
N ILE A 149 -9.83 -1.67 -15.11
CA ILE A 149 -9.90 -2.15 -16.51
C ILE A 149 -10.75 -1.25 -17.43
N ASP A 150 -11.52 -0.30 -16.90
CA ASP A 150 -12.47 0.50 -17.69
C ASP A 150 -12.03 1.95 -17.99
N LYS A 151 -12.18 2.33 -19.28
CA LYS A 151 -11.52 3.45 -19.98
C LYS A 151 -11.89 4.91 -19.57
N LYS A 152 -12.32 5.21 -18.33
CA LYS A 152 -12.79 6.57 -17.99
C LYS A 152 -11.94 7.32 -16.94
N ASN A 153 -11.56 8.55 -17.30
CA ASN A 153 -10.62 9.44 -16.59
C ASN A 153 -10.91 9.72 -15.11
N ILE A 154 -12.18 9.80 -14.68
CA ILE A 154 -12.56 10.12 -13.28
C ILE A 154 -12.24 8.97 -12.32
N LYS A 155 -12.28 7.73 -12.80
CA LYS A 155 -11.99 6.53 -12.01
C LYS A 155 -10.56 6.54 -11.44
N ASN A 156 -9.62 7.15 -12.16
CA ASN A 156 -8.22 7.25 -11.75
C ASN A 156 -8.01 8.18 -10.54
N PHE A 157 -8.95 9.07 -10.21
CA PHE A 157 -8.92 9.86 -8.98
C PHE A 157 -9.62 9.13 -7.84
N ILE A 158 -10.76 8.50 -8.12
CA ILE A 158 -11.59 7.88 -7.08
C ILE A 158 -10.96 6.60 -6.51
N TYR A 159 -10.34 5.74 -7.33
CA TYR A 159 -9.75 4.50 -6.80
C TYR A 159 -8.58 4.71 -5.84
N PRO A 160 -7.64 5.64 -6.08
CA PRO A 160 -6.65 6.00 -5.09
C PRO A 160 -7.30 6.45 -3.76
N PHE A 161 -8.31 7.32 -3.80
CA PHE A 161 -8.97 7.81 -2.57
C PHE A 161 -9.68 6.68 -1.83
N ILE A 162 -10.37 5.80 -2.57
CA ILE A 162 -10.95 4.59 -2.01
C ILE A 162 -9.84 3.79 -1.34
N PHE A 163 -8.77 3.47 -2.07
CA PHE A 163 -7.62 2.72 -1.58
C PHE A 163 -7.11 3.24 -0.23
N ILE A 164 -6.93 4.56 -0.06
CA ILE A 164 -6.53 5.14 1.24
C ILE A 164 -7.55 4.83 2.33
N ILE A 165 -8.83 5.16 2.10
CA ILE A 165 -9.86 5.04 3.14
C ILE A 165 -9.93 3.61 3.66
N THR A 166 -9.90 2.65 2.74
CA THR A 166 -10.10 1.25 3.05
C THR A 166 -8.84 0.54 3.52
N SER A 167 -7.65 0.88 3.01
CA SER A 167 -6.39 0.37 3.57
C SER A 167 -6.14 0.90 4.97
N LYS A 168 -6.50 2.16 5.26
CA LYS A 168 -6.48 2.73 6.61
C LYS A 168 -7.41 1.95 7.55
N LEU A 169 -8.60 1.57 7.10
CA LEU A 169 -9.51 0.73 7.90
C LEU A 169 -8.92 -0.65 8.20
N SER A 170 -8.19 -1.26 7.27
CA SER A 170 -7.48 -2.53 7.53
C SER A 170 -6.36 -2.37 8.56
N PHE A 171 -5.65 -1.22 8.57
CA PHE A 171 -4.55 -0.96 9.49
C PHE A 171 -4.98 -0.51 10.89
N LEU A 172 -6.14 0.13 11.01
CA LEU A 172 -6.68 0.61 12.28
C LEU A 172 -6.94 -0.54 13.28
N LEU A 173 -6.98 -1.78 12.77
CA LEU A 173 -7.21 -2.99 13.55
C LEU A 173 -5.92 -3.72 13.95
N ILE A 174 -4.77 -3.27 13.44
CA ILE A 174 -3.49 -3.99 13.60
C ILE A 174 -2.39 -3.09 14.19
N THR A 175 -2.44 -1.78 13.96
CA THR A 175 -1.42 -0.86 14.48
C THR A 175 -1.60 -0.64 15.98
N VAL A 176 -0.55 -0.93 16.74
CA VAL A 176 -0.38 -0.45 18.10
C VAL A 176 -0.37 1.09 18.06
N SER A 177 -1.00 1.67 19.06
CA SER A 177 -1.45 3.05 19.21
C SER A 177 -0.35 4.12 19.30
N ASP A 178 0.62 4.17 18.38
CA ASP A 178 1.60 5.27 18.35
C ASP A 178 1.32 6.26 17.21
N GLU A 179 1.41 7.56 17.53
CA GLU A 179 1.10 8.67 16.63
C GLU A 179 2.01 8.66 15.38
N LYS A 180 3.26 8.22 15.55
CA LYS A 180 4.26 8.13 14.47
C LYS A 180 3.85 7.14 13.37
N GLY A 181 3.40 5.94 13.76
CA GLY A 181 2.97 4.90 12.83
C GLY A 181 1.74 5.32 12.02
N GLN A 182 0.81 6.04 12.64
CA GLN A 182 -0.40 6.55 11.96
C GLN A 182 -0.08 7.63 10.93
N ILE A 183 0.83 8.56 11.25
CA ILE A 183 1.25 9.64 10.35
C ILE A 183 2.04 9.09 9.15
N PHE A 184 2.97 8.17 9.40
CA PHE A 184 3.71 7.54 8.31
C PHE A 184 2.81 6.75 7.38
N SER A 185 1.91 5.94 7.94
CA SER A 185 0.89 5.20 7.20
C SER A 185 0.12 6.15 6.28
N LEU A 186 -0.35 7.30 6.80
CA LEU A 186 -1.03 8.32 6.02
C LEU A 186 -0.18 8.89 4.87
N ILE A 187 1.10 9.24 5.11
CA ILE A 187 2.02 9.77 4.09
C ILE A 187 2.26 8.74 2.98
N THR A 188 2.56 7.51 3.39
CA THR A 188 2.76 6.37 2.49
C THR A 188 1.54 6.15 1.61
N TYR A 189 0.33 6.25 2.18
CA TYR A 189 -0.91 6.14 1.43
C TYR A 189 -1.17 7.29 0.46
N PHE A 190 -0.92 8.53 0.87
CA PHE A 190 -1.04 9.69 -0.02
C PHE A 190 -0.03 9.65 -1.17
N ASN A 191 1.20 9.20 -0.90
CA ASN A 191 2.23 9.05 -1.93
C ASN A 191 1.90 7.88 -2.87
N MET A 192 1.38 6.77 -2.37
CA MET A 192 0.86 5.68 -3.21
C MET A 192 -0.27 6.14 -4.11
N MET A 193 -1.21 6.94 -3.58
CA MET A 193 -2.26 7.51 -4.41
C MET A 193 -1.72 8.38 -5.54
N LEU A 194 -0.75 9.24 -5.24
CA LEU A 194 -0.10 10.10 -6.22
C LEU A 194 0.45 9.28 -7.39
N LEU A 195 1.08 8.15 -7.08
CA LEU A 195 1.73 7.30 -8.06
C LEU A 195 0.75 6.43 -8.85
N MET A 196 -0.30 5.96 -8.18
CA MET A 196 -1.43 5.32 -8.84
C MET A 196 -2.13 6.28 -9.79
N PHE A 197 -2.27 7.54 -9.40
CA PHE A 197 -2.80 8.59 -10.25
C PHE A 197 -1.87 8.87 -11.44
N LEU A 198 -0.56 9.04 -11.21
CA LEU A 198 0.47 9.16 -12.26
C LEU A 198 0.42 8.00 -13.27
N SER A 199 0.26 6.79 -12.74
CA SER A 199 0.19 5.55 -13.50
C SER A 199 -1.04 5.48 -14.40
N GLY A 200 -2.22 5.88 -13.89
CA GLY A 200 -3.48 5.85 -14.65
C GLY A 200 -3.71 7.08 -15.55
N ALA A 201 -3.31 8.28 -15.13
CA ALA A 201 -3.73 9.53 -15.76
C ALA A 201 -3.01 9.84 -17.09
N ASN A 202 -1.82 9.28 -17.30
CA ASN A 202 -0.87 9.74 -18.32
C ASN A 202 -0.74 8.77 -19.52
N ARG A 203 -1.31 7.56 -19.48
CA ARG A 203 -1.13 6.51 -20.51
C ARG A 203 -2.41 6.04 -21.18
N GLY A 204 -3.22 6.98 -21.69
CA GLY A 204 -4.37 6.63 -22.54
C GLY A 204 -5.29 5.57 -21.93
N ASN A 205 -5.52 5.65 -20.61
CA ASN A 205 -6.39 4.76 -19.82
C ASN A 205 -5.88 3.33 -19.56
N ARG A 206 -4.56 3.07 -19.60
CA ARG A 206 -4.00 1.79 -19.09
C ARG A 206 -3.22 2.00 -17.80
N PHE A 207 -3.66 1.34 -16.73
CA PHE A 207 -2.97 1.33 -15.44
C PHE A 207 -1.64 0.57 -15.54
N SER A 208 -0.56 1.20 -15.09
CA SER A 208 0.76 0.58 -14.94
C SER A 208 0.94 0.08 -13.50
N LEU A 209 1.21 -1.21 -13.35
CA LEU A 209 1.63 -1.81 -12.09
C LEU A 209 3.10 -1.52 -11.77
N LEU A 210 3.94 -1.34 -12.79
CA LEU A 210 5.39 -1.22 -12.57
C LEU A 210 5.78 0.10 -11.89
N ALA A 211 5.08 1.19 -12.20
CA ALA A 211 5.31 2.49 -11.56
C ALA A 211 5.11 2.47 -10.02
N PRO A 212 3.94 2.07 -9.49
CA PRO A 212 3.75 2.00 -8.05
C PRO A 212 4.63 0.91 -7.40
N LEU A 213 4.96 -0.17 -8.12
CA LEU A 213 5.86 -1.21 -7.62
C LEU A 213 7.30 -0.71 -7.45
N ILE A 214 7.83 0.07 -8.39
CA ILE A 214 9.16 0.67 -8.27
C ILE A 214 9.20 1.62 -7.07
N PHE A 215 8.17 2.46 -6.91
CA PHE A 215 8.13 3.35 -5.76
C PHE A 215 7.98 2.61 -4.43
N LEU A 216 7.22 1.53 -4.42
CA LEU A 216 7.16 0.62 -3.27
C LEU A 216 8.56 0.12 -2.90
N ALA A 217 9.27 -0.47 -3.85
CA ALA A 217 10.56 -1.09 -3.61
C ALA A 217 11.67 -0.08 -3.27
N VAL A 218 11.63 1.12 -3.84
CA VAL A 218 12.71 2.13 -3.71
C VAL A 218 12.46 3.14 -2.60
N TYR A 219 11.19 3.38 -2.24
CA TYR A 219 10.83 4.39 -1.24
C TYR A 219 10.12 3.77 -0.04
N ILE A 220 8.94 3.17 -0.23
CA ILE A 220 8.10 2.76 0.91
C ILE A 220 8.70 1.59 1.71
N CYS A 221 9.12 0.51 1.04
CA CYS A 221 9.67 -0.66 1.72
C CYS A 221 11.00 -0.36 2.45
N PRO A 222 11.91 0.46 1.89
CA PRO A 222 13.06 0.94 2.64
C PRO A 222 12.65 1.74 3.89
N LEU A 223 11.65 2.60 3.79
CA LEU A 223 11.13 3.35 4.94
C LEU A 223 10.57 2.44 6.05
N ILE A 224 9.80 1.43 5.66
CA ILE A 224 9.27 0.42 6.59
C ILE A 224 10.39 -0.36 7.28
N SER A 225 11.35 -0.85 6.50
CA SER A 225 12.36 -1.78 6.99
C SER A 225 13.54 -1.12 7.71
N PHE A 226 14.02 0.04 7.24
CA PHE A 226 15.21 0.67 7.81
C PHE A 226 14.88 1.76 8.83
N PHE A 227 13.74 2.44 8.71
CA PHE A 227 13.50 3.71 9.40
C PHE A 227 12.46 3.65 10.53
N GLY A 228 12.08 2.45 10.96
CA GLY A 228 11.16 2.24 12.08
C GLY A 228 9.73 2.64 11.79
N LEU A 229 9.37 2.55 10.52
CA LEU A 229 8.04 2.88 10.03
C LEU A 229 7.24 1.63 9.68
N ASP A 230 7.67 0.52 10.27
CA ASP A 230 6.98 -0.74 10.20
C ASP A 230 5.66 -0.60 10.97
N PRO A 231 4.50 -0.79 10.32
CA PRO A 231 3.21 -0.69 10.99
C PRO A 231 2.91 -1.85 11.95
N VAL A 232 3.69 -2.93 11.94
CA VAL A 232 3.54 -4.09 12.82
C VAL A 232 4.57 -4.05 13.94
N TRP A 233 5.85 -3.88 13.57
CA TRP A 233 6.96 -3.92 14.52
C TRP A 233 7.40 -2.54 15.01
N GLY A 234 6.89 -1.46 14.42
CA GLY A 234 7.28 -0.10 14.80
C GLY A 234 8.77 0.17 14.57
N ASP A 235 9.39 0.78 15.57
CA ASP A 235 10.82 1.07 15.63
C ASP A 235 11.66 -0.07 16.23
N SER A 236 11.03 -1.10 16.82
CA SER A 236 11.73 -2.19 17.51
C SER A 236 12.74 -2.95 16.65
N GLN A 237 12.53 -2.99 15.34
CA GLN A 237 13.40 -3.69 14.37
C GLN A 237 14.11 -2.74 13.40
N ALA A 238 14.08 -1.45 13.68
CA ALA A 238 14.63 -0.43 12.82
C ALA A 238 16.15 -0.27 12.99
N VAL A 239 16.82 0.09 11.89
CA VAL A 239 18.23 0.51 11.93
C VAL A 239 18.35 1.98 12.32
N LEU A 240 17.39 2.78 11.85
CA LEU A 240 17.38 4.22 11.91
C LEU A 240 16.04 4.67 12.49
N THR A 241 16.05 5.68 13.36
CA THR A 241 14.84 6.40 13.74
C THR A 241 14.74 7.71 12.97
N LEU A 242 13.50 8.14 12.79
CA LEU A 242 13.17 9.42 12.20
C LEU A 242 12.41 10.30 13.18
N ASP A 243 12.81 11.56 13.25
CA ASP A 243 12.04 12.61 13.92
C ASP A 243 10.94 13.13 12.98
N ILE A 244 9.96 12.29 12.66
CA ILE A 244 8.96 12.50 11.58
C ILE A 244 8.05 13.72 11.77
N VAL A 245 8.01 14.27 12.98
CA VAL A 245 6.85 15.04 13.42
C VAL A 245 6.69 16.38 12.68
N ASN A 246 7.77 17.03 12.21
CA ASN A 246 7.67 18.38 11.67
C ASN A 246 7.45 18.50 10.14
N TYR A 247 7.80 17.49 9.34
CA TYR A 247 7.81 17.62 7.87
C TYR A 247 6.78 16.76 7.13
N SER A 248 5.98 15.97 7.85
CA SER A 248 4.85 15.19 7.30
C SER A 248 3.91 16.02 6.40
N LYS A 249 3.65 17.28 6.77
CA LYS A 249 2.85 18.24 5.99
C LYS A 249 3.47 18.55 4.62
N ASN A 250 4.81 18.57 4.51
CA ASN A 250 5.51 18.89 3.28
C ASN A 250 5.33 17.78 2.23
N TYR A 251 5.31 16.51 2.64
CA TYR A 251 5.02 15.40 1.73
C TYR A 251 3.61 15.46 1.17
N VAL A 252 2.62 15.81 2.02
CA VAL A 252 1.23 15.97 1.58
C VAL A 252 1.10 17.15 0.61
N ILE A 253 1.70 18.29 0.94
CA ILE A 253 1.69 19.49 0.08
C ILE A 253 2.38 19.20 -1.26
N LEU A 254 3.53 18.54 -1.25
CA LEU A 254 4.27 18.16 -2.45
C LEU A 254 3.45 17.20 -3.32
N SER A 255 2.82 16.19 -2.71
CA SER A 255 1.92 15.28 -3.40
C SER A 255 0.78 16.05 -4.08
N LEU A 256 0.15 16.99 -3.38
CA LEU A 256 -0.88 17.84 -3.96
C LEU A 256 -0.35 18.71 -5.10
N LEU A 257 0.83 19.32 -4.96
CA LEU A 257 1.46 20.14 -6.00
C LEU A 257 1.78 19.31 -7.25
N ILE A 258 2.30 18.10 -7.08
CA ILE A 258 2.59 17.19 -8.20
C ILE A 258 1.27 16.76 -8.86
N LEU A 259 0.22 16.43 -8.10
CA LEU A 259 -1.11 16.16 -8.64
C LEU A 259 -1.63 17.35 -9.49
N CYS A 260 -1.56 18.56 -8.95
CA CYS A 260 -1.97 19.79 -9.62
C CYS A 260 -1.17 20.03 -10.91
N TYR A 261 0.17 19.93 -10.85
CA TYR A 261 1.04 20.08 -12.02
C TYR A 261 0.67 19.09 -13.13
N LEU A 262 0.47 17.82 -12.78
CA LEU A 262 0.14 16.77 -13.74
C LEU A 262 -1.25 16.96 -14.33
N TYR A 263 -2.22 17.37 -13.51
CA TYR A 263 -3.57 17.70 -13.95
C TYR A 263 -3.55 18.85 -14.96
N LEU A 264 -2.82 19.93 -14.66
CA LEU A 264 -2.66 21.07 -15.56
C LEU A 264 -1.90 20.69 -16.84
N LYS A 265 -0.84 19.89 -16.76
CA LYS A 265 -0.11 19.36 -17.93
C LYS A 265 -1.04 18.58 -18.84
N LYS A 266 -1.94 17.77 -18.28
CA LYS A 266 -2.93 16.99 -19.02
C LYS A 266 -3.95 17.88 -19.74
N ILE A 267 -4.42 18.94 -19.10
CA ILE A 267 -5.32 19.93 -19.71
C ILE A 267 -4.62 20.61 -20.90
N LYS A 268 -3.40 21.14 -20.70
CA LYS A 268 -2.64 21.79 -21.77
C LYS A 268 -2.34 20.86 -22.95
N PHE A 269 -2.11 19.57 -22.70
CA PHE A 269 -1.93 18.60 -23.77
C PHE A 269 -3.21 18.38 -24.58
N LYS A 270 -4.38 18.32 -23.93
CA LYS A 270 -5.66 18.22 -24.63
C LYS A 270 -5.97 19.47 -25.46
N GLU A 271 -5.70 20.65 -24.92
CA GLU A 271 -5.87 21.93 -25.62
C GLU A 271 -4.95 22.04 -26.84
N LYS A 272 -3.67 21.65 -26.70
CA LYS A 272 -2.67 21.78 -27.77
C LYS A 272 -2.87 20.80 -28.94
N TYR A 273 -3.48 19.63 -28.68
CA TYR A 273 -3.60 18.56 -29.68
C TYR A 273 -5.04 18.18 -30.04
N GLY A 274 -6.05 18.88 -29.51
CA GLY A 274 -7.46 18.71 -29.91
C GLY A 274 -8.07 17.33 -29.64
N VAL A 275 -7.52 16.54 -28.71
CA VAL A 275 -7.99 15.18 -28.45
C VAL A 275 -9.05 15.18 -27.32
N GLY A 276 -10.32 15.20 -27.74
CA GLY A 276 -11.51 15.01 -26.89
C GLY A 276 -11.57 13.63 -26.25
#